data_AF-A0A448ZV73-F1
#
_entry.id   AF-A0A448ZV73-F1
#
_cell.length_a   1.000
_cell.length_b   1.000
_cell.length_c   1.000
_cell.angle_alpha   90.00
_cell.angle_beta   90.00
_cell.angle_gamma   90.00
#
_symmetry.space_group_name_H-M   'P 1'
#
loop_
_entity.id
_entity.type
_entity.pdbx_description
1 polymer ?
#
loop_
_entity_poly.entity_id
_entity_poly.type
_entity_poly.pdbx_seq_one_letter_code
_entity_poly.pdbx_strand_id
1 'polypeptide(L)' 'MDNKKNLIFEEIKKYTKKNFNEKSLIKDLEIDSLDLLMLVTDLEKKFNLHVSDQELMEIKLVDDIINIINSKENKK' A
#
# COMPACT_ATOMS: atom_id res chain seq x y z
N MET A 1 11.90 -8.86 9.85
CA MET A 1 11.86 -7.62 9.06
C MET A 1 11.24 -7.85 7.67
N ASP A 2 11.07 -9.09 7.20
CA ASP A 2 10.78 -9.35 5.77
C ASP A 2 9.34 -9.84 5.44
N ASN A 3 8.51 -10.14 6.44
CA ASN A 3 7.17 -10.69 6.17
C ASN A 3 6.12 -9.64 5.80
N LYS A 4 6.28 -8.38 6.23
CA LYS A 4 5.24 -7.36 6.06
C LYS A 4 5.22 -6.74 4.68
N LYS A 5 6.40 -6.42 4.14
CA LYS A 5 6.55 -5.96 2.77
C LYS A 5 5.97 -6.99 1.79
N ASN A 6 6.25 -8.27 2.02
CA ASN A 6 5.64 -9.37 1.29
C ASN A 6 4.11 -9.41 1.48
N LEU A 7 3.60 -9.21 2.70
CA LEU A 7 2.16 -9.18 2.95
C LEU A 7 1.46 -8.03 2.20
N ILE A 8 2.05 -6.84 2.19
CA ILE A 8 1.54 -5.66 1.47
C ILE A 8 1.57 -5.94 -0.04
N PHE A 9 2.68 -6.48 -0.55
CA PHE A 9 2.79 -6.92 -1.94
C PHE A 9 1.72 -7.95 -2.30
N GLU A 10 1.51 -8.95 -1.45
CA GLU A 10 0.49 -9.98 -1.70
C GLU A 10 -0.93 -9.42 -1.66
N GLU A 11 -1.24 -8.48 -0.76
CA GLU A 11 -2.54 -7.78 -0.78
C GLU A 11 -2.67 -6.95 -2.06
N ILE A 12 -1.67 -6.14 -2.43
CA ILE A 12 -1.71 -5.33 -3.66
C ILE A 12 -1.90 -6.22 -4.88
N LYS A 13 -1.24 -7.39 -4.92
CA LYS A 13 -1.36 -8.40 -5.96
C LYS A 13 -2.72 -9.11 -6.02
N LYS A 14 -3.53 -9.03 -4.97
CA LYS A 14 -4.94 -9.45 -5.07
C LYS A 14 -5.80 -8.42 -5.79
N TYR A 15 -5.48 -7.14 -5.61
CA TYR A 15 -6.18 -6.03 -6.29
C TYR A 15 -5.66 -5.81 -7.71
N THR A 16 -4.39 -6.11 -8.00
CA THR A 16 -3.85 -6.11 -9.36
C THR A 16 -3.28 -7.46 -9.76
N LYS A 17 -3.70 -7.97 -10.93
CA LYS A 17 -3.17 -9.22 -11.51
C LYS A 17 -1.92 -9.01 -12.37
N LYS A 18 -1.42 -7.78 -12.47
CA LYS A 18 -0.24 -7.44 -13.26
C LYS A 18 1.02 -7.54 -12.41
N ASN A 19 2.15 -7.77 -13.06
CA ASN A 19 3.44 -7.59 -12.39
C ASN A 19 3.63 -6.11 -12.12
N PHE A 20 3.77 -5.77 -10.86
CA PHE A 20 4.07 -4.42 -10.42
C PHE A 20 5.37 -4.39 -9.65
N ASN A 21 6.08 -3.29 -9.81
CA ASN A 21 7.24 -2.98 -9.02
C ASN A 21 6.86 -1.90 -8.01
N GLU A 22 7.76 -1.63 -7.08
CA GLU A 22 7.66 -0.49 -6.16
C GLU A 22 7.43 0.82 -6.95
N LYS A 23 8.12 0.98 -8.08
CA LYS A 23 8.00 2.13 -8.97
C LYS A 23 6.82 2.09 -9.95
N SER A 24 5.95 1.08 -9.85
CA SER A 24 4.75 1.03 -10.69
C SER A 24 3.67 1.95 -10.14
N LEU A 25 3.04 2.71 -11.05
CA LEU A 25 1.92 3.58 -10.72
C LEU A 25 0.67 2.74 -10.48
N ILE A 26 -0.05 3.04 -9.42
CA ILE A 26 -1.29 2.34 -9.07
C ILE A 26 -2.34 2.48 -10.19
N LYS A 27 -2.34 3.63 -10.87
CA LYS A 27 -3.13 3.86 -12.10
C LYS A 27 -2.77 2.92 -13.25
N ASP A 28 -1.51 2.50 -13.36
CA ASP A 28 -1.04 1.57 -14.41
C ASP A 28 -1.44 0.12 -14.09
N LEU A 29 -1.61 -0.16 -12.80
CA LEU A 29 -2.02 -1.45 -12.24
C LEU A 29 -3.52 -1.70 -12.31
N GLU A 30 -4.28 -0.78 -12.92
CA GLU A 30 -5.74 -0.82 -12.99
C GLU A 30 -6.38 -0.85 -11.60
N ILE A 31 -5.68 -0.31 -10.60
CA ILE A 31 -6.22 -0.13 -9.25
C ILE A 31 -6.94 1.22 -9.26
N ASP A 32 -8.26 1.19 -9.12
CA ASP A 32 -9.06 2.38 -8.99
C ASP A 32 -8.91 3.01 -7.59
N SER A 33 -9.34 4.27 -7.44
CA SER A 33 -9.27 4.97 -6.15
C SER A 33 -10.03 4.25 -5.02
N LEU A 34 -11.05 3.46 -5.36
CA LEU A 34 -11.80 2.62 -4.44
C LEU A 34 -11.00 1.41 -3.96
N ASP A 35 -10.33 0.70 -4.88
CA ASP A 35 -9.48 -0.44 -4.56
C ASP A 35 -8.28 0.00 -3.71
N LEU A 36 -7.69 1.15 -4.04
CA LEU A 36 -6.65 1.78 -3.24
C LEU A 36 -7.11 2.04 -1.81
N LEU A 37 -8.28 2.67 -1.65
CA LEU A 37 -8.83 3.00 -0.34
C LEU A 37 -9.09 1.75 0.49
N MET A 38 -9.69 0.70 -0.11
CA MET A 38 -9.90 -0.59 0.56
C MET A 38 -8.58 -1.23 0.98
N LEU A 39 -7.60 -1.26 0.08
CA LEU A 39 -6.28 -1.82 0.36
C LEU A 39 -5.60 -1.11 1.53
N VAL A 40 -5.50 0.21 1.48
CA VAL A 40 -4.85 1.00 2.53
C VAL A 40 -5.57 0.81 3.86
N THR A 41 -6.91 0.84 3.87
CA THR A 41 -7.72 0.63 5.08
C THR A 41 -7.51 -0.76 5.68
N ASP A 42 -7.40 -1.81 4.85
CA ASP A 42 -7.16 -3.18 5.31
C ASP A 42 -5.77 -3.30 5.94
N LEU A 43 -4.76 -2.70 5.28
CA LEU A 43 -3.39 -2.66 5.79
C LEU A 43 -3.28 -1.84 7.08
N GLU A 44 -3.94 -0.68 7.17
CA GLU A 44 -4.07 0.12 8.40
C GLU A 44 -4.58 -0.72 9.57
N LYS A 45 -5.69 -1.44 9.38
CA LYS A 45 -6.26 -2.31 10.40
C LYS A 45 -5.35 -3.49 10.75
N LYS A 46 -4.76 -4.13 9.73
CA LYS A 46 -3.92 -5.32 9.89
C LYS A 46 -2.62 -5.05 10.62
N PHE A 47 -2.03 -3.87 10.40
CA PHE A 47 -0.82 -3.43 11.08
C PHE A 47 -1.08 -2.47 12.24
N ASN A 48 -2.35 -2.16 12.51
CA ASN A 48 -2.80 -1.24 13.55
C ASN A 48 -2.12 0.14 13.46
N LEU A 49 -1.97 0.63 12.22
CA LEU A 49 -1.38 1.92 11.86
C LEU A 49 -2.44 2.86 11.30
N HIS A 50 -2.09 4.15 11.22
CA HIS A 50 -2.97 5.18 10.68
C HIS A 50 -2.31 5.94 9.53
N VAL A 51 -2.95 5.86 8.37
CA VAL A 51 -2.68 6.59 7.13
C VAL A 51 -3.71 7.70 7.03
N SER A 52 -3.25 8.93 6.95
CA SER A 52 -4.14 10.08 6.83
C SER A 52 -4.60 10.26 5.38
N ASP A 53 -5.73 10.91 5.15
CA ASP A 53 -6.23 11.22 3.80
C ASP A 53 -5.18 11.92 2.92
N GLN A 54 -4.32 12.74 3.54
CA GLN A 54 -3.18 13.38 2.86
C GLN A 54 -2.19 12.37 2.31
N GLU A 55 -1.79 11.38 3.12
CA GLU A 55 -0.88 10.32 2.67
C GLU A 55 -1.57 9.43 1.62
N LEU A 56 -2.86 9.18 1.78
CA LEU A 56 -3.68 8.44 0.82
C LEU A 56 -3.81 9.17 -0.54
N MET A 57 -3.89 10.51 -0.52
CA MET A 57 -3.83 11.35 -1.72
C MET A 57 -2.44 11.48 -2.32
N GLU A 58 -1.39 11.37 -1.51
CA GLU A 58 0.00 11.38 -1.97
C GLU A 58 0.41 10.05 -2.61
N ILE A 59 -0.25 8.95 -2.22
CA ILE A 59 -0.02 7.63 -2.81
C ILE A 59 -0.31 7.66 -4.32
N LYS A 60 0.76 7.51 -5.10
CA LYS A 60 0.70 7.37 -6.57
C LYS A 60 1.31 6.04 -7.01
N LEU A 61 2.29 5.56 -6.25
CA LEU A 61 3.06 4.37 -6.51
C LEU A 61 2.79 3.31 -5.45
N VAL A 62 3.03 2.06 -5.81
CA VAL A 62 3.03 0.95 -4.85
C VAL A 62 4.05 1.21 -3.73
N ASP A 63 5.21 1.78 -4.08
CA ASP A 63 6.25 2.13 -3.11
C ASP A 63 5.73 3.08 -2.03
N ASP A 64 4.89 4.07 -2.37
CA ASP A 64 4.37 5.04 -1.39
C ASP A 64 3.62 4.32 -0.25
N ILE A 65 2.73 3.38 -0.59
CA ILE A 65 1.97 2.60 0.39
C ILE A 65 2.91 1.80 1.30
N ILE A 66 3.86 1.11 0.68
CA ILE A 66 4.84 0.28 1.40
C ILE A 66 5.68 1.15 2.34
N ASN A 67 6.11 2.32 1.85
CA ASN A 67 7.00 3.21 2.55
C ASN A 67 6.28 3.91 3.71
N ILE A 68 5.01 4.30 3.54
CA ILE A 68 4.16 4.84 4.63
C ILE A 68 4.03 3.78 5.74
N ILE A 69 3.63 2.56 5.39
CA ILE A 69 3.42 1.49 6.37
C ILE A 69 4.73 1.17 7.11
N ASN A 70 5.84 1.06 6.37
CA ASN A 70 7.15 0.74 6.95
C ASN A 70 7.69 1.89 7.81
N SER A 71 7.47 3.15 7.42
CA SER A 71 7.90 4.34 8.15
C SER A 71 7.14 4.54 9.46
N LYS A 72 5.84 4.18 9.49
CA LYS A 72 5.01 4.28 10.70
C LYS A 72 5.42 3.25 11.76
N GLU A 73 5.94 2.10 11.34
CA GLU A 73 6.39 1.05 12.26
C GLU A 73 7.76 1.34 12.89
N ASN A 74 8.68 1.98 12.17
CA ASN A 74 10.04 2.29 12.67
C ASN A 74 10.08 3.38 13.75
N LYS A 75 8.93 3.90 14.18
CA LYS A 75 8.83 4.88 15.28
C LYS A 75 8.72 4.24 16.68
N LYS A 76 9.26 3.02 16.84
CA LYS A 76 9.26 2.32 18.14
C LYS A 76 10.63 2.28 18.78
#